data_AF-A0A9W7DR80-F1
#
_entry.id   AF-A0A9W7DR80-F1
#
_cell.length_a   1.000
_cell.length_b   1.000
_cell.length_c   1.000
_cell.angle_alpha   90.00
_cell.angle_beta   90.00
_cell.angle_gamma   90.00
#
_symmetry.space_group_name_H-M   'P 1'
#
loop_
_entity.id
_entity.type
_entity.pdbx_description
1 polymer ?
#
loop_
_entity_poly.entity_id
_entity_poly.type
_entity_poly.pdbx_seq_one_letter_code
_entity_poly.pdbx_strand_id
1 'polypeptide(L)'
;MPSLSLLLPSSSIRPFSSSISCLHKIGRTIFLESSSTHLTLRTLNDTKSSFMKISFTSSFFLTLNPPSSSKRKRTPSSDSFVCQIPSKNLYNILRHPRSNVVTLKIETQRKGVYVEDSDDEDEGEEECLVLSFKMEVRLNKKEEGE
;
A
#
# COMPACT_ATOMS: atom_id res chain seq x y z
N MET A 1 8.24 6.69 -14.57
CA MET A 1 7.60 5.38 -14.33
C MET A 1 6.78 5.49 -13.06
N PRO A 2 5.50 5.09 -13.06
CA PRO A 2 4.62 5.35 -11.93
C PRO A 2 4.88 4.41 -10.73
N SER A 3 5.59 4.90 -9.71
CA SER A 3 5.66 4.28 -8.36
C SER A 3 4.95 5.13 -7.30
N LEU A 4 4.13 4.52 -6.45
CA LEU A 4 3.58 5.13 -5.24
C LEU A 4 4.58 5.01 -4.09
N SER A 5 4.82 6.11 -3.36
CA SER A 5 5.59 6.12 -2.11
C SER A 5 4.83 6.89 -1.02
N LEU A 6 4.61 6.24 0.11
CA LEU A 6 3.87 6.75 1.26
C LEU A 6 4.76 6.69 2.51
N LEU A 7 4.69 7.72 3.35
CA LEU A 7 5.34 7.72 4.67
C LEU A 7 4.33 8.12 5.75
N LEU A 8 4.10 7.25 6.72
CA LEU A 8 3.20 7.48 7.84
C LEU A 8 4.01 7.85 9.10
N PRO A 9 3.60 8.89 9.85
CA PRO A 9 4.10 9.13 11.20
C PRO A 9 3.51 8.13 12.19
N SER A 10 4.17 7.91 13.33
CA SER A 10 3.74 6.96 14.39
C SER A 10 2.28 7.12 14.81
N SER A 11 1.79 8.35 14.93
CA SER A 11 0.39 8.67 15.30
C SER A 11 -0.64 8.14 14.30
N SER A 12 -0.29 8.07 13.01
CA SER A 12 -1.17 7.62 11.93
C SER A 12 -1.14 6.11 11.71
N ILE A 13 -0.11 5.40 12.19
CA ILE A 13 0.07 3.96 11.91
C ILE A 13 -1.08 3.13 12.47
N ARG A 14 -1.51 3.40 13.72
CA ARG A 14 -2.60 2.63 14.34
C ARG A 14 -3.95 2.87 13.63
N PRO A 15 -4.39 4.13 13.37
CA PRO A 15 -5.60 4.37 12.58
C PRO A 15 -5.56 3.71 11.20
N PHE A 16 -4.41 3.77 10.51
CA PHE A 16 -4.22 3.13 9.21
C PHE A 16 -4.36 1.60 9.31
N SER A 17 -3.69 0.96 10.26
CA SER A 17 -3.80 -0.47 10.53
C SER A 17 -5.25 -0.91 10.86
N SER A 18 -5.95 -0.13 11.68
CA SER A 18 -7.36 -0.38 12.01
C SER A 18 -8.24 -0.32 10.76
N SER A 19 -7.99 0.62 9.85
CA SER A 19 -8.72 0.73 8.58
C SER A 19 -8.55 -0.52 7.70
N ILE A 20 -7.33 -1.05 7.61
CA ILE A 20 -7.03 -2.30 6.89
C ILE A 20 -7.74 -3.47 7.53
N SER A 21 -7.79 -3.51 8.87
CA SER A 21 -8.52 -4.54 9.61
C SER A 21 -10.03 -4.49 9.34
N CYS A 22 -10.61 -3.29 9.22
CA CYS A 22 -12.02 -3.14 8.85
C CYS A 22 -12.29 -3.59 7.42
N LEU A 23 -11.45 -3.20 6.46
CA LEU A 23 -11.58 -3.59 5.05
C LEU A 23 -11.45 -5.12 4.88
N HIS A 24 -10.50 -5.74 5.58
CA HIS A 24 -10.27 -7.18 5.52
C HIS A 24 -11.49 -8.00 5.95
N LYS A 25 -12.34 -7.48 6.85
CA LYS A 25 -13.58 -8.15 7.27
C LYS A 25 -14.65 -8.19 6.18
N ILE A 26 -14.58 -7.30 5.19
CA ILE A 26 -15.61 -7.16 4.16
C ILE A 26 -15.23 -7.89 2.89
N GLY A 27 -13.98 -7.74 2.42
CA GLY A 27 -13.55 -8.28 1.14
C GLY A 27 -12.15 -8.88 1.14
N ARG A 28 -11.93 -9.78 0.18
CA ARG A 28 -10.65 -10.48 -0.04
C ARG A 28 -9.63 -9.64 -0.77
N THR A 29 -10.07 -8.59 -1.46
CA THR A 29 -9.20 -7.69 -2.24
C THR A 29 -9.40 -6.26 -1.78
N ILE A 30 -8.29 -5.57 -1.52
CA ILE A 30 -8.27 -4.13 -1.25
C ILE A 30 -7.75 -3.43 -2.50
N PHE A 31 -8.54 -2.49 -3.00
CA PHE A 31 -8.14 -1.56 -4.04
C PHE A 31 -7.51 -0.35 -3.38
N LEU A 32 -6.26 -0.08 -3.70
CA LEU A 32 -5.53 1.09 -3.25
C LEU A 32 -5.48 2.07 -4.41
N GLU A 33 -6.07 3.25 -4.21
CA GLU A 33 -6.09 4.34 -5.16
C GLU A 33 -5.36 5.55 -4.58
N SER A 34 -4.39 6.10 -5.31
CA SER A 34 -3.66 7.29 -4.89
C SER A 34 -3.87 8.44 -5.86
N SER A 35 -4.14 9.62 -5.32
CA SER A 35 -4.14 10.91 -6.00
C SER A 35 -3.09 11.83 -5.36
N SER A 36 -2.92 13.04 -5.89
CA SER A 36 -2.07 14.09 -5.31
C SER A 36 -2.55 14.59 -3.95
N THR A 37 -3.83 14.45 -3.65
CA THR A 37 -4.44 15.02 -2.43
C THR A 37 -4.87 13.98 -1.40
N HIS A 38 -5.03 12.72 -1.81
CA HIS A 38 -5.57 11.69 -0.94
C HIS A 38 -5.18 10.28 -1.38
N LEU A 39 -5.20 9.36 -0.41
CA LEU A 39 -5.15 7.92 -0.62
C LEU A 39 -6.53 7.34 -0.28
N THR A 40 -7.10 6.56 -1.19
CA THR A 40 -8.36 5.86 -0.98
C THR A 40 -8.14 4.36 -0.97
N LEU A 41 -8.66 3.70 0.06
CA LEU A 41 -8.74 2.25 0.16
C LEU A 41 -10.19 1.82 -0.04
N ARG A 42 -10.42 0.85 -0.91
CA ARG A 42 -11.76 0.32 -1.19
C ARG A 42 -11.74 -1.19 -1.13
N THR A 43 -12.87 -1.78 -0.77
CA THR A 43 -13.08 -3.22 -0.87
C THR A 43 -14.53 -3.51 -1.19
N LEU A 44 -14.76 -4.66 -1.79
CA LEU A 44 -16.05 -5.19 -2.14
C LEU A 44 -16.05 -6.67 -1.74
N ASN A 45 -17.15 -7.14 -1.18
CA ASN A 45 -17.30 -8.57 -0.89
C ASN A 45 -17.48 -9.39 -2.17
N ASP A 46 -17.37 -10.72 -2.06
CA ASP A 46 -17.38 -11.63 -3.21
C ASP A 46 -18.73 -11.57 -3.99
N THR A 47 -19.84 -11.36 -3.29
CA THR A 47 -21.19 -11.23 -3.89
C THR A 47 -21.53 -9.82 -4.38
N LYS A 48 -20.60 -8.86 -4.28
CA LYS A 48 -20.78 -7.45 -4.68
C LYS A 48 -21.93 -6.72 -3.98
N SER A 49 -22.38 -7.24 -2.84
CA SER A 49 -23.50 -6.69 -2.05
C SER A 49 -23.06 -5.81 -0.87
N SER A 50 -21.76 -5.76 -0.55
CA SER A 50 -21.22 -4.94 0.53
C SER A 50 -19.93 -4.27 0.11
N PHE A 51 -19.87 -2.96 0.30
CA PHE A 51 -18.78 -2.09 -0.12
C PHE A 51 -18.29 -1.24 1.05
N MET A 52 -16.98 -1.04 1.15
CA MET A 52 -16.40 -0.07 2.07
C MET A 52 -15.32 0.75 1.38
N LYS A 53 -15.32 2.05 1.69
CA LYS A 53 -14.34 3.02 1.22
C LYS A 53 -13.85 3.84 2.41
N ILE A 54 -12.53 3.96 2.51
CA ILE A 54 -11.85 4.80 3.50
C ILE A 54 -10.87 5.69 2.75
N SER A 55 -10.91 6.99 3.00
CA SER A 55 -10.03 7.96 2.36
C SER A 55 -9.21 8.72 3.41
N PHE A 56 -7.91 8.86 3.13
CA PHE A 56 -6.96 9.60 3.93
C PHE A 56 -6.49 10.81 3.14
N THR A 57 -6.61 12.00 3.73
CA THR A 57 -6.07 13.24 3.15
C THR A 57 -4.54 13.22 3.18
N SER A 58 -3.89 14.03 2.35
CA SER A 58 -2.44 14.17 2.33
C SER A 58 -1.84 14.50 3.71
N SER A 59 -2.56 15.27 4.54
CA SER A 59 -2.18 15.61 5.92
C SER A 59 -2.08 14.43 6.88
N PHE A 60 -2.62 13.26 6.52
CA PHE A 60 -2.47 12.02 7.28
C PHE A 60 -1.05 11.43 7.19
N PHE A 61 -0.32 11.80 6.13
CA PHE A 61 1.00 11.27 5.79
C PHE A 61 2.07 12.34 6.02
N LEU A 62 3.28 11.91 6.36
CA LEU A 62 4.47 12.76 6.25
C LEU A 62 4.84 12.98 4.77
N THR A 63 4.57 11.99 3.93
CA THR A 63 4.82 12.07 2.48
C THR A 63 3.81 11.21 1.74
N LEU A 64 3.19 11.78 0.71
CA LEU A 64 2.30 11.10 -0.23
C LEU A 64 2.77 11.45 -1.64
N ASN A 65 3.53 10.55 -2.25
CA ASN A 65 4.01 10.71 -3.61
C ASN A 65 3.23 9.74 -4.51
N PRO A 66 2.10 10.18 -5.10
CA PRO A 66 1.48 9.38 -6.14
C PRO A 66 2.46 9.25 -7.31
N PRO A 67 2.35 8.19 -8.09
CA PRO A 67 3.14 8.09 -9.28
C PRO A 67 2.85 9.25 -10.24
N SER A 68 3.89 9.98 -10.63
CA SER A 68 3.79 10.97 -11.69
C SER A 68 3.54 10.23 -13.00
N SER A 69 2.33 10.39 -13.55
CA SER A 69 2.10 10.14 -14.96
C SER A 69 3.01 11.11 -15.72
N SER A 70 3.78 10.57 -16.66
CA SER A 70 4.67 11.35 -17.54
C SER A 70 3.95 12.59 -18.09
N LYS A 71 4.63 13.74 -18.17
CA LYS A 71 4.21 15.06 -18.71
C LYS A 71 3.57 15.02 -20.12
N ARG A 72 2.49 14.27 -20.33
CA ARG A 72 1.64 14.36 -21.50
C ARG A 72 0.38 15.06 -21.02
N LYS A 73 0.09 16.21 -21.62
CA LYS A 73 -1.18 16.93 -21.47
C LYS A 73 -2.33 15.94 -21.71
N ARG A 74 -2.85 15.34 -20.66
CA ARG A 74 -4.05 14.50 -20.71
C ARG A 74 -5.00 15.00 -19.64
N THR A 75 -6.26 14.88 -19.97
CA THR A 75 -7.44 15.35 -19.24
C THR A 75 -7.34 15.08 -17.73
N PRO A 76 -7.95 15.92 -16.87
CA PRO A 76 -7.82 15.92 -15.40
C PRO A 76 -8.26 14.63 -14.67
N SER A 77 -8.65 13.57 -15.40
CA SER A 77 -9.11 12.30 -14.87
C SER A 77 -8.04 11.20 -14.76
N SER A 78 -6.80 11.43 -15.23
CA SER A 78 -5.80 10.35 -15.45
C SER A 78 -4.59 10.33 -14.49
N ASP A 79 -4.62 11.07 -13.38
CA ASP A 79 -3.51 11.12 -12.40
C ASP A 79 -3.72 10.21 -11.17
N SER A 80 -4.61 9.23 -11.26
CA SER A 80 -4.81 8.26 -10.18
C SER A 80 -4.04 6.96 -10.42
N PHE A 81 -3.27 6.55 -9.41
CA PHE A 81 -2.72 5.20 -9.34
C PHE A 81 -3.75 4.27 -8.76
N VAL A 82 -3.92 3.08 -9.33
CA VAL A 82 -4.76 2.04 -8.74
C VAL A 82 -4.01 0.73 -8.74
N CYS A 83 -3.96 0.04 -7.59
CA CYS A 83 -3.50 -1.33 -7.50
C CYS A 83 -4.46 -2.20 -6.66
N GLN A 84 -4.44 -3.50 -6.93
CA GLN A 84 -5.20 -4.49 -6.20
C GLN A 84 -4.27 -5.30 -5.33
N ILE A 85 -4.63 -5.47 -4.07
CA ILE A 85 -3.80 -6.15 -3.08
C ILE A 85 -4.68 -7.17 -2.34
N PRO A 86 -4.25 -8.43 -2.23
CA PRO A 86 -4.93 -9.40 -1.36
C PRO A 86 -5.01 -8.87 0.08
N SER A 87 -6.23 -8.77 0.62
CA SER A 87 -6.47 -8.12 1.92
C SER A 87 -5.75 -8.85 3.05
N LYS A 88 -5.62 -10.18 2.95
CA LYS A 88 -4.88 -11.03 3.90
C LYS A 88 -3.40 -10.64 4.01
N ASN A 89 -2.76 -10.26 2.90
CA ASN A 89 -1.34 -9.89 2.90
C ASN A 89 -1.13 -8.58 3.68
N LEU A 90 -1.95 -7.57 3.38
CA LEU A 90 -1.92 -6.29 4.09
C LEU A 90 -2.25 -6.43 5.57
N TYR A 91 -3.31 -7.21 5.87
CA TYR A 91 -3.75 -7.45 7.23
C TYR A 91 -2.65 -8.12 8.06
N ASN A 92 -1.98 -9.15 7.54
CA ASN A 92 -0.94 -9.87 8.28
C ASN A 92 0.27 -9.00 8.62
N ILE A 93 0.63 -8.05 7.75
CA ILE A 93 1.75 -7.12 7.97
C ILE A 93 1.36 -6.06 9.00
N LEU A 94 0.11 -5.55 8.93
CA LEU A 94 -0.30 -4.36 9.68
C LEU A 94 -1.12 -4.66 10.94
N ARG A 95 -1.60 -5.89 11.16
CA ARG A 95 -2.52 -6.26 12.27
C ARG A 95 -2.05 -5.89 13.68
N HIS A 96 -0.74 -5.79 13.90
CA HIS A 96 -0.16 -5.47 15.20
C HIS A 96 0.85 -4.33 15.05
N PRO A 97 0.40 -3.08 14.94
CA PRO A 97 1.33 -1.95 14.90
C PRO A 97 2.05 -1.89 16.25
N ARG A 98 3.38 -2.09 16.22
CA ARG A 98 4.18 -2.08 17.45
C ARG A 98 4.23 -0.65 18.00
N SER A 99 4.11 -0.50 19.31
CA SER A 99 4.12 0.82 19.97
C SER A 99 5.43 1.57 19.78
N ASN A 100 6.51 0.86 19.47
CA ASN A 100 7.82 1.43 19.21
C ASN A 100 8.08 1.76 17.73
N VAL A 101 7.11 1.61 16.82
CA VAL A 101 7.27 2.06 15.43
C VAL A 101 7.21 3.59 15.37
N VAL A 102 8.25 4.21 14.84
CA VAL A 102 8.38 5.66 14.66
C VAL A 102 7.80 6.08 13.32
N THR A 103 8.14 5.35 12.26
CA THR A 103 7.65 5.61 10.90
C THR A 103 7.34 4.30 10.18
N LEU A 104 6.39 4.37 9.25
CA LEU A 104 6.07 3.29 8.32
C LEU A 104 6.10 3.84 6.89
N LYS A 105 7.00 3.32 6.07
CA LYS A 105 7.09 3.61 4.64
C LYS A 105 6.46 2.46 3.84
N ILE A 106 5.64 2.80 2.85
CA ILE A 106 5.00 1.85 1.93
C ILE A 106 5.34 2.28 0.50
N GLU A 107 5.90 1.37 -0.29
CA GLU A 107 6.29 1.69 -1.67
C GLU A 107 5.90 0.59 -2.64
N THR A 108 5.42 0.98 -3.82
CA THR A 108 5.13 0.07 -4.94
C THR A 108 6.25 0.13 -5.97
N GLN A 109 6.72 -1.02 -6.44
CA GLN A 109 7.71 -1.13 -7.51
C GLN A 109 7.24 -2.17 -8.53
N ARG A 110 7.35 -1.90 -9.84
CA ARG A 110 7.20 -2.95 -10.86
C ARG A 110 8.51 -3.72 -10.96
N LYS A 111 8.43 -5.05 -10.96
CA LYS A 111 9.56 -5.96 -11.16
C LYS A 111 9.22 -6.88 -12.34
N GLY A 112 10.05 -6.89 -13.37
CA GLY A 112 9.97 -7.89 -14.43
C GLY A 112 10.30 -9.26 -13.84
N VAL A 113 9.46 -10.24 -14.15
CA VAL A 113 9.68 -11.64 -13.79
C VAL A 113 10.13 -12.35 -15.06
N TYR A 114 11.34 -12.91 -15.03
CA TYR A 114 11.80 -13.83 -16.05
C TYR A 114 11.23 -15.21 -15.70
N VAL A 115 10.43 -15.78 -16.60
CA VAL A 115 9.92 -17.15 -16.45
C VAL A 115 10.96 -18.07 -17.08
N GLU A 116 11.88 -18.55 -16.26
CA GLU A 116 12.73 -19.69 -16.61
C GLU A 116 11.85 -20.94 -16.41
N ASP A 117 11.11 -21.40 -17.43
CA ASP A 117 10.56 -22.78 -17.58
C ASP A 117 9.36 -22.80 -18.56
N SER A 118 9.60 -22.51 -19.84
CA SER A 118 8.66 -22.88 -20.89
C SER A 118 9.41 -23.35 -22.13
N ASP A 119 9.22 -24.63 -22.48
CA ASP A 119 9.67 -25.24 -23.75
C ASP A 119 8.94 -24.66 -24.99
N ASP A 120 8.14 -23.60 -24.79
CA ASP A 120 7.41 -22.87 -25.82
C ASP A 120 8.13 -21.54 -26.12
N GLU A 121 8.42 -21.26 -27.39
CA GLU A 121 9.15 -20.09 -27.91
C GLU A 121 8.41 -18.73 -27.73
N ASP A 122 7.51 -18.61 -26.76
CA ASP A 122 6.81 -17.36 -26.44
C ASP A 122 7.40 -16.79 -25.12
N GLU A 123 8.51 -16.05 -25.24
CA GLU A 123 9.12 -15.28 -24.14
C GLU A 123 8.16 -14.16 -23.68
N GLY A 124 7.20 -14.51 -22.81
CA GLY A 124 6.31 -13.55 -22.17
C GLY A 124 6.99 -12.87 -20.98
N GLU A 125 7.36 -11.60 -21.10
CA GLU A 125 7.74 -10.77 -19.94
C GLU A 125 6.51 -10.56 -19.03
N GLU A 126 6.43 -11.30 -17.92
CA GLU A 126 5.41 -11.02 -16.90
C GLU A 126 5.86 -9.84 -16.00
N GLU A 127 5.04 -8.78 -15.95
CA GLU A 127 5.25 -7.67 -15.01
C GLU A 127 4.53 -7.91 -13.69
N CYS A 128 5.27 -7.96 -12.58
CA CYS A 128 4.69 -8.04 -11.23
C CYS A 128 4.80 -6.70 -10.48
N LEU A 129 3.78 -6.33 -9.71
CA LEU A 129 3.82 -5.21 -8.78
C LEU A 129 4.21 -5.70 -7.38
N VAL A 130 5.38 -5.27 -6.92
CA VAL A 130 5.89 -5.52 -5.58
C VAL A 130 5.48 -4.38 -4.66
N LEU A 131 4.87 -4.72 -3.52
CA LEU A 131 4.56 -3.78 -2.44
C LEU A 131 5.52 -4.02 -1.27
N SER A 132 6.31 -3.02 -0.93
CA SER A 132 7.31 -3.08 0.14
C SER A 132 6.88 -2.28 1.35
N PHE A 133 7.23 -2.79 2.53
CA PHE A 133 6.97 -2.16 3.83
C PHE A 133 8.28 -1.99 4.56
N LYS A 134 8.61 -0.77 4.96
CA LYS A 134 9.79 -0.46 5.77
C LYS A 134 9.33 0.22 7.06
N MET A 135 9.64 -0.39 8.20
CA MET A 135 9.32 0.15 9.52
C MET A 135 10.60 0.61 10.20
N GLU A 136 10.56 1.80 10.78
CA GLU A 136 11.60 2.29 11.68
C GLU A 136 11.11 2.16 13.11
N VAL A 137 11.92 1.54 13.99
CA VAL A 137 11.54 1.28 15.38
C VAL A 137 12.52 1.94 16.34
N ARG A 138 11.99 2.49 17.43
CA ARG A 138 12.78 2.93 18.57
C ARG A 138 13.14 1.73 19.43
N LEU A 139 14.42 1.56 19.72
CA LEU A 139 14.91 0.57 20.67
C LEU A 139 15.11 1.27 22.02
N ASN A 140 14.56 0.68 23.09
CA ASN A 140 14.84 1.14 24.43
C ASN A 140 16.09 0.40 24.93
N LYS A 141 17.09 1.14 25.42
CA LYS A 141 18.20 0.53 26.15
C LYS A 141 17.65 0.02 27.47
N LYS A 142 17.81 -1.26 27.75
CA LYS A 142 17.55 -1.81 29.08
C LYS A 142 18.78 -1.47 29.91
N GLU A 143 18.63 -0.61 30.91
CA GLU A 143 19.66 -0.48 31.94
C GLU A 143 19.53 -1.73 32.82
N GLU A 144 20.54 -2.60 32.76
CA GLU A 144 20.71 -3.65 33.76
C GLU A 144 21.11 -2.93 35.05
N GLY A 145 20.20 -2.94 36.02
CA GLY A 145 20.49 -2.43 37.35
C GLY A 145 21.57 -3.27 38.02
N GLU A 146 22.57 -2.58 38.59
CA GLU A 146 23.58 -3.11 39.51
C GLU A 146 22.97 -3.85 40.70
#